data_AF-A0A316VZI7-F1
#
_entry.id   AF-A0A316VZI7-F1
#
_cell.length_a   1.000
_cell.length_b   1.000
_cell.length_c   1.000
_cell.angle_alpha   90.00
_cell.angle_beta   90.00
_cell.angle_gamma   90.00
#
_symmetry.space_group_name_H-M   'P 1'
#
loop_
_entity.id
_entity.type
_entity.pdbx_description
1 polymer ?
#
loop_
_entity_poly.entity_id
_entity_poly.type
_entity_poly.pdbx_seq_one_letter_code
_entity_poly.pdbx_strand_id
1 'polypeptide(L)'
;MAKIKEAEARGGKTASFKLGAVGGQEAQEDAALNSLPPGVSVKVGEAYTKVGMLLSRYKSGPLPKAFKIIPSLPNWDAILYLTNPSGWTSHATLAATRILCSNLKPSQSQRFFKYVLLPKFREQVQDTGKVTPQVFEACIKAVYKPAAFFKGLLFPLAEAGCTLKEAAIMSAVLSRVSIPVLHSAAALLRLSEMHYRGPTSLFIRTLLDKKYALPYKVVDALVFHFLRFSDPEMGVEKNDDGEKRMPVLWHQSFLVFCQRYKQDLTPDQKAALLDLLRVQKHDSIGPDIRRELTTGHARGEMLDEPIDEDMDDAISL
;
A
#
# COMPACT_ATOMS: atom_id res chain seq x y z
N MET A 1 -77.57 -50.36 38.44
CA MET A 1 -77.63 -49.99 37.01
C MET A 1 -77.52 -48.47 36.93
N ALA A 2 -76.33 -47.91 37.10
CA ALA A 2 -75.28 -47.76 36.08
C ALA A 2 -75.53 -46.55 35.17
N LYS A 3 -74.44 -45.79 34.99
CA LYS A 3 -74.16 -44.72 34.00
C LYS A 3 -74.41 -43.30 34.53
N ILE A 4 -73.35 -42.63 35.03
CA ILE A 4 -72.39 -41.80 34.24
C ILE A 4 -73.07 -40.49 33.82
N LYS A 5 -72.61 -39.27 34.12
CA LYS A 5 -71.38 -38.74 34.74
C LYS A 5 -71.65 -37.24 34.97
N GLU A 6 -71.38 -36.71 36.16
CA GLU A 6 -70.15 -35.95 36.50
C GLU A 6 -69.98 -34.65 35.69
N ALA A 7 -69.59 -33.51 36.24
CA ALA A 7 -69.35 -33.03 37.59
C ALA A 7 -68.90 -31.58 37.40
N GLU A 8 -69.81 -30.62 37.46
CA GLU A 8 -69.48 -29.18 37.48
C GLU A 8 -70.21 -28.52 38.65
N ALA A 9 -69.65 -28.66 39.85
CA ALA A 9 -69.96 -27.78 40.95
C ALA A 9 -68.78 -27.71 41.93
N ARG A 10 -68.05 -26.59 41.82
CA ARG A 10 -67.38 -25.88 42.91
C ARG A 10 -66.16 -26.52 43.57
N GLY A 11 -65.02 -25.85 43.39
CA GLY A 11 -64.09 -25.62 44.49
C GLY A 11 -62.63 -25.50 44.08
N GLY A 12 -62.00 -24.36 44.44
CA GLY A 12 -60.58 -24.34 44.82
C GLY A 12 -59.63 -23.53 43.94
N LYS A 13 -59.10 -22.44 44.52
CA LYS A 13 -57.85 -21.77 44.09
C LYS A 13 -56.72 -22.79 43.94
N THR A 14 -55.74 -22.57 43.05
CA THR A 14 -54.26 -22.50 43.30
C THR A 14 -53.46 -22.42 41.97
N ALA A 15 -52.43 -21.56 41.97
CA ALA A 15 -51.21 -21.53 41.13
C ALA A 15 -51.29 -21.51 39.58
N SER A 16 -50.98 -20.35 39.00
CA SER A 16 -50.48 -20.22 37.63
C SER A 16 -48.96 -20.43 37.61
N PHE A 17 -48.51 -21.60 37.17
CA PHE A 17 -47.10 -21.89 36.85
C PHE A 17 -46.79 -21.40 35.42
N LYS A 18 -45.80 -20.51 35.27
CA LYS A 18 -45.29 -20.05 33.96
C LYS A 18 -44.53 -21.18 33.28
N LEU A 19 -44.95 -21.54 32.07
CA LEU A 19 -44.19 -22.35 31.12
C LEU A 19 -43.95 -21.52 29.85
N GLY A 20 -42.72 -21.47 29.37
CA GLY A 20 -42.43 -20.99 28.00
C GLY A 20 -41.33 -19.94 27.88
N ALA A 21 -40.12 -20.23 28.38
CA ALA A 21 -38.89 -19.51 28.00
C ALA A 21 -37.97 -20.48 27.24
N VAL A 22 -38.39 -20.93 26.06
CA VAL A 22 -37.58 -21.81 25.19
C VAL A 22 -37.45 -21.24 23.76
N GLY A 23 -38.43 -20.47 23.27
CA GLY A 23 -38.39 -19.91 21.91
C GLY A 23 -37.45 -18.72 21.69
N GLY A 24 -36.77 -18.22 22.72
CA GLY A 24 -35.87 -17.07 22.61
C GLY A 24 -34.43 -17.42 22.24
N GLN A 25 -33.98 -18.65 22.54
CA GLN A 25 -32.60 -19.08 22.27
C GLN A 25 -32.42 -19.58 20.83
N GLU A 26 -33.36 -20.37 20.30
CA GLU A 26 -33.29 -20.90 18.93
C GLU A 26 -33.35 -19.78 17.87
N ALA A 27 -34.19 -18.75 18.06
CA ALA A 27 -34.27 -17.62 17.14
C ALA A 27 -33.03 -16.70 17.16
N GLN A 28 -32.28 -16.68 18.27
CA GLN A 28 -31.00 -15.96 18.37
C GLN A 28 -29.82 -16.78 17.80
N GLU A 29 -29.84 -18.10 17.97
CA GLU A 29 -28.86 -19.01 17.36
C GLU A 29 -29.00 -19.07 15.83
N ASP A 30 -30.22 -19.09 15.29
CA ASP A 30 -30.46 -19.08 13.84
C ASP A 30 -30.06 -17.76 13.16
N ALA A 31 -30.22 -16.62 13.84
CA ALA A 31 -29.74 -15.33 13.36
C ALA A 31 -28.20 -15.24 13.41
N ALA A 32 -27.55 -15.85 14.41
CA ALA A 32 -26.09 -15.94 14.50
C ALA A 32 -25.50 -16.91 13.46
N LEU A 33 -26.18 -18.04 13.18
CA LEU A 33 -25.83 -19.01 12.14
C LEU A 33 -25.84 -18.40 10.73
N ASN A 34 -26.77 -17.49 10.44
CA ASN A 34 -26.83 -16.78 9.16
C ASN A 34 -25.76 -15.69 8.98
N SER A 35 -24.98 -15.37 10.01
CA SER A 35 -23.91 -14.35 9.96
C SER A 35 -22.50 -14.91 9.79
N LEU A 36 -22.34 -16.23 9.89
CA LEU A 36 -21.03 -16.88 9.82
C LEU A 36 -20.64 -17.20 8.37
N PRO A 37 -19.36 -17.03 7.99
CA PRO A 37 -18.88 -17.43 6.67
C PRO A 37 -19.15 -18.92 6.39
N PRO A 38 -19.48 -19.31 5.14
CA PRO A 38 -19.72 -20.69 4.78
C PRO A 38 -18.56 -21.61 5.19
N GLY A 39 -18.88 -22.73 5.84
CA GLY A 39 -17.90 -23.71 6.30
C GLY A 39 -17.23 -23.41 7.65
N VAL A 40 -17.67 -22.38 8.37
CA VAL A 40 -17.23 -22.10 9.75
C VAL A 40 -18.25 -22.66 10.74
N SER A 41 -17.81 -23.49 11.69
CA SER A 41 -18.69 -23.98 12.75
C SER A 41 -18.99 -22.90 13.80
N VAL A 42 -20.16 -22.95 14.42
CA VAL A 42 -20.59 -21.97 15.44
C VAL A 42 -19.55 -21.81 16.56
N LYS A 43 -19.01 -22.93 17.06
CA LYS A 43 -17.96 -22.93 18.10
C LYS A 43 -16.69 -22.20 17.66
N VAL A 44 -16.29 -22.35 16.40
CA VAL A 44 -15.13 -21.63 15.84
C VAL A 44 -15.44 -20.15 15.72
N GLY A 45 -16.64 -19.80 15.25
CA GLY A 45 -17.14 -18.42 15.22
C GLY A 45 -17.02 -17.74 16.58
N GLU A 46 -17.66 -18.29 17.61
CA GLU A 46 -17.62 -17.76 18.97
C GLU A 46 -16.20 -17.61 19.53
N ALA A 47 -15.33 -18.60 19.27
CA ALA A 47 -13.95 -18.57 19.73
C ALA A 47 -13.18 -17.39 19.11
N TYR A 48 -13.31 -17.18 17.79
CA TYR A 48 -12.60 -16.09 17.10
C TYR A 48 -13.24 -14.72 17.33
N THR A 49 -14.54 -14.63 17.59
CA THR A 49 -15.18 -13.41 18.09
C THR A 49 -14.62 -13.00 19.46
N LYS A 50 -14.43 -13.97 20.37
CA LYS A 50 -13.76 -13.73 21.67
C LYS A 50 -12.31 -13.27 21.49
N VAL A 51 -11.58 -13.84 20.52
CA VAL A 51 -10.24 -13.35 20.16
C VAL A 51 -10.29 -11.90 19.68
N GLY A 52 -11.27 -11.53 18.84
CA GLY A 52 -11.46 -10.15 18.40
C GLY A 52 -11.69 -9.17 19.56
N MET A 53 -12.52 -9.54 20.54
CA MET A 53 -12.74 -8.77 21.76
C MET A 53 -11.47 -8.57 22.60
N LEU A 54 -10.52 -9.51 22.55
CA LEU A 54 -9.21 -9.32 23.18
C LEU A 54 -8.34 -8.34 22.39
N LEU A 55 -8.35 -8.43 21.06
CA LEU A 55 -7.56 -7.57 20.18
C LEU A 55 -8.02 -6.10 20.18
N SER A 56 -9.29 -5.84 20.48
CA SER A 56 -9.81 -4.47 20.61
C SER A 56 -9.30 -3.70 21.84
N ARG A 57 -8.76 -4.42 22.83
CA ARG A 57 -8.14 -3.84 24.04
C ARG A 57 -6.66 -4.20 24.22
N TYR A 58 -6.07 -4.90 23.25
CA TYR A 58 -4.69 -5.37 23.32
C TYR A 58 -3.70 -4.20 23.31
N LYS A 59 -2.67 -4.28 24.14
CA LYS A 59 -1.57 -3.29 24.24
C LYS A 59 -0.20 -3.95 24.18
N SER A 60 0.00 -5.02 24.94
CA SER A 60 1.27 -5.74 25.07
C SER A 60 1.02 -7.21 25.41
N GLY A 61 2.09 -8.01 25.43
CA GLY A 61 2.04 -9.43 25.76
C GLY A 61 1.86 -10.34 24.53
N PRO A 62 1.81 -11.67 24.73
CA PRO A 62 1.68 -12.61 23.62
C PRO A 62 0.29 -12.55 22.99
N LEU A 63 0.22 -12.67 21.66
CA LEU A 63 -1.06 -12.89 20.97
C LEU A 63 -1.68 -14.24 21.37
N PRO A 64 -3.02 -14.35 21.43
CA PRO A 64 -3.70 -15.62 21.69
C PRO A 64 -3.22 -16.73 20.76
N LYS A 65 -3.07 -17.95 21.28
CA LYS A 65 -2.61 -19.11 20.50
C LYS A 65 -3.53 -19.38 19.29
N ALA A 66 -4.84 -19.21 19.48
CA ALA A 66 -5.84 -19.30 18.41
C ALA A 66 -5.60 -18.31 17.26
N PHE A 67 -5.10 -17.09 17.55
CA PHE A 67 -4.77 -16.12 16.52
C PHE A 67 -3.50 -16.53 15.74
N LYS A 68 -2.48 -17.04 16.46
CA LYS A 68 -1.20 -17.41 15.85
C LYS A 68 -1.30 -18.56 14.84
N ILE A 69 -2.32 -19.43 14.96
CA ILE A 69 -2.53 -20.54 14.03
C ILE A 69 -3.30 -20.16 12.76
N ILE A 70 -3.88 -18.94 12.70
CA ILE A 70 -4.69 -18.49 11.55
C ILE A 70 -3.97 -18.69 10.19
N PRO A 71 -2.68 -18.35 10.03
CA PRO A 71 -1.97 -18.52 8.75
C PRO A 71 -1.94 -19.95 8.20
N SER A 72 -2.04 -20.95 9.09
CA SER A 72 -2.00 -22.36 8.71
C SER A 72 -3.37 -22.91 8.30
N LEU A 73 -4.44 -22.14 8.50
CA LEU A 73 -5.81 -22.56 8.17
C LEU A 73 -6.10 -22.33 6.68
N PRO A 74 -6.84 -23.23 6.01
CA PRO A 74 -7.22 -23.06 4.61
C PRO A 74 -8.14 -21.84 4.41
N ASN A 75 -9.06 -21.60 5.34
CA ASN A 75 -10.00 -20.47 5.37
C ASN A 75 -9.51 -19.30 6.26
N TRP A 76 -8.19 -19.06 6.28
CA TRP A 76 -7.55 -18.06 7.15
C TRP A 76 -8.19 -16.67 7.09
N ASP A 77 -8.67 -16.24 5.91
CA ASP A 77 -9.25 -14.93 5.65
C ASP A 77 -10.63 -14.78 6.30
N ALA A 78 -11.48 -15.80 6.16
CA ALA A 78 -12.78 -15.86 6.83
C ALA A 78 -12.60 -15.89 8.36
N ILE A 79 -11.68 -16.70 8.87
CA ILE A 79 -11.38 -16.77 10.30
C ILE A 79 -10.81 -15.46 10.83
N LEU A 80 -9.93 -14.81 10.08
CA LEU A 80 -9.39 -13.51 10.45
C LEU A 80 -10.48 -12.44 10.51
N TYR A 81 -11.43 -12.47 9.59
CA TYR A 81 -12.56 -11.54 9.55
C TYR A 81 -13.41 -11.61 10.83
N LEU A 82 -13.64 -12.81 11.38
CA LEU A 82 -14.38 -13.01 12.64
C LEU A 82 -13.74 -12.32 13.85
N THR A 83 -12.44 -12.00 13.78
CA THR A 83 -11.74 -11.27 14.84
C THR A 83 -11.95 -9.75 14.77
N ASN A 84 -12.81 -9.27 13.87
CA ASN A 84 -13.15 -7.86 13.65
C ASN A 84 -11.91 -6.94 13.48
N PRO A 85 -11.16 -7.04 12.36
CA PRO A 85 -9.91 -6.30 12.20
C PRO A 85 -10.00 -4.77 12.26
N SER A 86 -11.15 -4.17 11.93
CA SER A 86 -11.37 -2.72 12.07
C SER A 86 -11.33 -2.30 13.54
N GLY A 87 -11.87 -3.13 14.44
CA GLY A 87 -11.90 -2.90 15.89
C GLY A 87 -10.56 -3.14 16.60
N TRP A 88 -9.50 -3.58 15.92
CA TRP A 88 -8.20 -3.80 16.55
C TRP A 88 -7.55 -2.49 17.00
N THR A 89 -6.83 -2.54 18.12
CA THR A 89 -5.93 -1.44 18.51
C THR A 89 -4.76 -1.35 17.53
N SER A 90 -4.06 -0.20 17.52
CA SER A 90 -2.81 -0.06 16.75
C SER A 90 -1.74 -1.08 17.18
N HIS A 91 -1.69 -1.43 18.48
CA HIS A 91 -0.77 -2.46 18.99
C HIS A 91 -1.12 -3.85 18.46
N ALA A 92 -2.41 -4.19 18.42
CA ALA A 92 -2.88 -5.46 17.86
C ALA A 92 -2.57 -5.52 16.37
N THR A 93 -2.80 -4.42 15.63
CA THR A 93 -2.51 -4.32 14.20
C THR A 93 -1.03 -4.60 13.90
N LEU A 94 -0.11 -4.03 14.69
CA LEU A 94 1.32 -4.30 14.55
C LEU A 94 1.67 -5.76 14.86
N ALA A 95 1.18 -6.28 15.99
CA ALA A 95 1.46 -7.66 16.39
C ALA A 95 0.90 -8.67 15.37
N ALA A 96 -0.32 -8.43 14.88
CA ALA A 96 -0.96 -9.19 13.81
C ALA A 96 -0.16 -9.12 12.51
N THR A 97 0.26 -7.92 12.10
CA THR A 97 1.04 -7.75 10.87
C THR A 97 2.37 -8.52 10.94
N ARG A 98 3.06 -8.51 12.09
CA ARG A 98 4.30 -9.29 12.27
C ARG A 98 4.08 -10.79 12.07
N ILE A 99 3.07 -11.38 12.72
CA ILE A 99 2.84 -12.81 12.62
C ILE A 99 2.27 -13.21 11.24
N LEU A 100 1.31 -12.45 10.72
CA LEU A 100 0.66 -12.75 9.45
C LEU A 100 1.62 -12.52 8.27
N CYS A 101 2.39 -11.43 8.28
CA CYS A 101 3.38 -11.18 7.22
C CYS A 101 4.42 -12.30 7.18
N SER A 102 4.93 -12.78 8.32
CA SER A 102 5.93 -13.86 8.30
C SER A 102 5.38 -15.21 7.83
N ASN A 103 4.14 -15.56 8.18
CA ASN A 103 3.61 -16.92 8.00
C ASN A 103 2.69 -17.09 6.79
N LEU A 104 2.05 -16.03 6.28
CA LEU A 104 1.18 -16.12 5.10
C LEU A 104 2.00 -16.20 3.81
N LYS A 105 1.47 -16.88 2.79
CA LYS A 105 2.02 -16.87 1.43
C LYS A 105 1.92 -15.45 0.83
N PRO A 106 2.77 -15.06 -0.15
CA PRO A 106 2.73 -13.72 -0.74
C PRO A 106 1.34 -13.26 -1.24
N SER A 107 0.58 -14.16 -1.88
CA SER A 107 -0.79 -13.86 -2.33
C SER A 107 -1.77 -13.62 -1.18
N GLN A 108 -1.63 -14.35 -0.07
CA GLN A 108 -2.42 -14.18 1.14
C GLN A 108 -2.03 -12.87 1.86
N SER A 109 -0.74 -12.58 1.99
CA SER A 109 -0.25 -11.31 2.55
C SER A 109 -0.76 -10.11 1.73
N GLN A 110 -0.81 -10.22 0.40
CA GLN A 110 -1.38 -9.17 -0.45
C GLN A 110 -2.85 -8.89 -0.10
N ARG A 111 -3.67 -9.95 0.10
CA ARG A 111 -5.08 -9.80 0.52
C ARG A 111 -5.18 -9.18 1.91
N PHE A 112 -4.35 -9.62 2.85
CA PHE A 112 -4.31 -9.03 4.20
C PHE A 112 -3.95 -7.54 4.15
N PHE A 113 -2.93 -7.15 3.37
CA PHE A 113 -2.57 -5.74 3.22
C PHE A 113 -3.69 -4.92 2.60
N LYS A 114 -4.35 -5.44 1.57
CA LYS A 114 -5.43 -4.73 0.86
C LYS A 114 -6.69 -4.53 1.70
N TYR A 115 -7.11 -5.55 2.43
CA TYR A 115 -8.41 -5.55 3.12
C TYR A 115 -8.35 -5.25 4.61
N VAL A 116 -7.15 -5.28 5.22
CA VAL A 116 -6.98 -5.00 6.66
C VAL A 116 -6.04 -3.83 6.88
N LEU A 117 -4.78 -3.92 6.43
CA LEU A 117 -3.78 -2.91 6.76
C LEU A 117 -4.02 -1.57 6.06
N LEU A 118 -4.40 -1.59 4.77
CA LEU A 118 -4.66 -0.39 4.00
C LEU A 118 -5.86 0.40 4.56
N PRO A 119 -7.06 -0.19 4.78
CA PRO A 119 -8.17 0.54 5.41
C PRO A 119 -7.78 1.14 6.77
N LYS A 120 -7.08 0.39 7.62
CA LYS A 120 -6.62 0.86 8.93
C LYS A 120 -5.66 2.05 8.84
N PHE A 121 -4.75 2.02 7.86
CA PHE A 121 -3.86 3.14 7.56
C PHE A 121 -4.64 4.37 7.11
N ARG A 122 -5.57 4.22 6.16
CA ARG A 122 -6.35 5.35 5.62
C ARG A 122 -7.24 5.98 6.67
N GLU A 123 -7.95 5.17 7.46
CA GLU A 123 -8.79 5.62 8.59
C GLU A 123 -8.01 6.52 9.54
N GLN A 124 -6.82 6.10 10.00
CA GLN A 124 -6.01 6.93 10.91
C GLN A 124 -5.55 8.25 10.29
N VAL A 125 -5.15 8.24 9.02
CA VAL A 125 -4.71 9.46 8.33
C VAL A 125 -5.89 10.41 8.09
N GLN A 126 -7.08 9.89 7.80
CA GLN A 126 -8.29 10.69 7.62
C GLN A 126 -8.71 11.34 8.94
N ASP A 127 -8.71 10.58 10.04
CA ASP A 127 -9.21 11.06 11.33
C ASP A 127 -8.24 12.05 12.01
N THR A 128 -6.93 11.76 11.95
CA THR A 128 -5.93 12.49 12.75
C THR A 128 -4.91 13.26 11.92
N GLY A 129 -4.88 13.04 10.60
CA GLY A 129 -3.83 13.55 9.72
C GLY A 129 -2.46 12.88 9.90
N LYS A 130 -2.35 11.90 10.81
CA LYS A 130 -1.13 11.19 11.18
C LYS A 130 -1.41 9.70 11.33
N VAL A 131 -0.37 8.90 11.51
CA VAL A 131 -0.49 7.48 11.89
C VAL A 131 0.19 7.24 13.22
N THR A 132 -0.31 6.29 14.01
CA THR A 132 0.39 5.94 15.24
C THR A 132 1.71 5.20 14.91
N PRO A 133 2.72 5.24 15.81
CA PRO A 133 3.98 4.54 15.57
C PRO A 133 3.81 3.05 15.27
N GLN A 134 2.79 2.41 15.84
CA GLN A 134 2.51 0.99 15.65
C GLN A 134 1.98 0.69 14.23
N VAL A 135 1.10 1.54 13.69
CA VAL A 135 0.60 1.37 12.31
C VAL A 135 1.69 1.73 11.30
N PHE A 136 2.50 2.76 11.58
CA PHE A 136 3.68 3.08 10.78
C PHE A 136 4.67 1.90 10.72
N GLU A 137 5.00 1.33 11.88
CA GLU A 137 5.86 0.14 11.97
C GLU A 137 5.21 -1.09 11.32
N ALA A 138 3.89 -1.24 11.38
CA ALA A 138 3.18 -2.31 10.69
C ALA A 138 3.37 -2.19 9.16
N CYS A 139 3.29 -0.98 8.62
CA CYS A 139 3.57 -0.72 7.20
C CYS A 139 5.03 -1.04 6.85
N ILE A 140 5.99 -0.67 7.71
CA ILE A 140 7.42 -1.06 7.55
C ILE A 140 7.56 -2.58 7.52
N LYS A 141 6.88 -3.32 8.42
CA LYS A 141 6.90 -4.79 8.42
C LYS A 141 6.28 -5.40 7.17
N ALA A 142 5.31 -4.73 6.55
CA ALA A 142 4.73 -5.18 5.28
C ALA A 142 5.74 -5.08 4.11
N VAL A 143 6.64 -4.07 4.10
CA VAL A 143 7.65 -3.89 3.03
C VAL A 143 8.60 -5.08 2.90
N TYR A 144 8.85 -5.83 3.99
CA TYR A 144 9.66 -7.07 3.95
C TYR A 144 9.05 -8.19 3.10
N LYS A 145 7.81 -8.03 2.62
CA LYS A 145 7.23 -8.81 1.51
C LYS A 145 6.90 -7.89 0.33
N PRO A 146 7.90 -7.48 -0.48
CA PRO A 146 7.76 -6.39 -1.44
C PRO A 146 6.64 -6.58 -2.47
N ALA A 147 6.55 -7.76 -3.09
CA ALA A 147 5.52 -8.04 -4.09
C ALA A 147 4.10 -7.90 -3.52
N ALA A 148 3.88 -8.40 -2.30
CA ALA A 148 2.61 -8.28 -1.61
C ALA A 148 2.33 -6.84 -1.18
N PHE A 149 3.35 -6.14 -0.66
CA PHE A 149 3.25 -4.74 -0.26
C PHE A 149 2.85 -3.82 -1.43
N PHE A 150 3.52 -3.94 -2.57
CA PHE A 150 3.21 -3.10 -3.73
C PHE A 150 1.80 -3.35 -4.25
N LYS A 151 1.42 -4.61 -4.47
CA LYS A 151 0.11 -4.98 -5.03
C LYS A 151 -1.05 -4.87 -4.03
N GLY A 152 -0.77 -4.94 -2.73
CA GLY A 152 -1.78 -4.97 -1.67
C GLY A 152 -1.91 -3.63 -0.94
N LEU A 153 -0.88 -2.79 -0.94
CA LEU A 153 -0.86 -1.55 -0.18
C LEU A 153 -0.59 -0.34 -1.08
N LEU A 154 0.58 -0.28 -1.74
CA LEU A 154 1.01 0.93 -2.45
C LEU A 154 0.19 1.24 -3.70
N PHE A 155 0.01 0.27 -4.61
CA PHE A 155 -0.75 0.50 -5.84
C PHE A 155 -2.23 0.76 -5.57
N PRO A 156 -2.93 -0.02 -4.71
CA PRO A 156 -4.31 0.30 -4.36
C PRO A 156 -4.45 1.68 -3.71
N LEU A 157 -3.47 2.10 -2.88
CA LEU A 157 -3.46 3.45 -2.32
C LEU A 157 -3.34 4.52 -3.43
N ALA A 158 -2.39 4.36 -4.36
CA ALA A 158 -2.17 5.28 -5.47
C ALA A 158 -3.40 5.39 -6.41
N GLU A 159 -4.07 4.27 -6.68
CA GLU A 159 -5.24 4.21 -7.58
C GLU A 159 -6.52 4.76 -6.92
N ALA A 160 -6.73 4.49 -5.62
CA ALA A 160 -7.98 4.81 -4.91
C ALA A 160 -8.02 6.23 -4.29
N GLY A 161 -7.45 7.22 -4.98
CA GLY A 161 -7.45 8.61 -4.53
C GLY A 161 -6.55 8.88 -3.32
N CYS A 162 -5.26 8.55 -3.45
CA CYS A 162 -4.24 8.91 -2.46
C CYS A 162 -4.21 10.43 -2.23
N THR A 163 -4.19 10.85 -0.97
CA THR A 163 -3.93 12.24 -0.58
C THR A 163 -2.43 12.50 -0.44
N LEU A 164 -2.01 13.78 -0.49
CA LEU A 164 -0.59 14.12 -0.28
C LEU A 164 -0.08 13.72 1.12
N LYS A 165 -0.93 13.74 2.14
CA LYS A 165 -0.59 13.29 3.50
C LYS A 165 -0.34 11.78 3.55
N GLU A 166 -1.25 10.99 2.97
CA GLU A 166 -1.08 9.53 2.85
C GLU A 166 0.21 9.20 2.07
N ALA A 167 0.45 9.90 0.97
CA ALA A 167 1.64 9.73 0.14
C ALA A 167 2.93 10.05 0.89
N ALA A 168 2.99 11.18 1.62
CA ALA A 168 4.17 11.57 2.38
C ALA A 168 4.54 10.53 3.45
N ILE A 169 3.55 10.01 4.18
CA ILE A 169 3.75 8.97 5.20
C ILE A 169 4.21 7.66 4.54
N MET A 170 3.58 7.24 3.45
CA MET A 170 3.94 5.99 2.77
C MET A 170 5.31 6.06 2.06
N SER A 171 5.68 7.22 1.51
CA SER A 171 7.05 7.50 1.05
C SER A 171 8.06 7.42 2.20
N ALA A 172 7.72 7.91 3.39
CA ALA A 172 8.57 7.75 4.57
C ALA A 172 8.70 6.28 5.01
N VAL A 173 7.68 5.45 4.83
CA VAL A 173 7.78 4.00 5.05
C VAL A 173 8.74 3.37 4.03
N LEU A 174 8.57 3.69 2.75
CA LEU A 174 9.42 3.19 1.66
C LEU A 174 10.90 3.55 1.86
N SER A 175 11.19 4.77 2.33
CA SER A 175 12.57 5.23 2.52
C SER A 175 13.32 4.46 3.62
N ARG A 176 12.63 3.93 4.63
CA ARG A 176 13.23 3.26 5.80
C ARG A 176 13.76 1.85 5.54
N VAL A 177 13.27 1.16 4.52
CA VAL A 177 13.60 -0.27 4.27
C VAL A 177 14.33 -0.42 2.94
N SER A 178 15.32 -1.30 2.87
CA SER A 178 15.93 -1.68 1.59
C SER A 178 15.01 -2.65 0.85
N ILE A 179 14.72 -2.36 -0.43
CA ILE A 179 13.81 -3.14 -1.26
C ILE A 179 14.64 -3.80 -2.37
N PRO A 180 14.48 -5.11 -2.64
CA PRO A 180 15.21 -5.74 -3.74
C PRO A 180 14.94 -5.05 -5.08
N VAL A 181 16.01 -4.84 -5.86
CA VAL A 181 16.02 -4.02 -7.08
C VAL A 181 14.88 -4.36 -8.04
N LEU A 182 14.67 -5.65 -8.34
CA LEU A 182 13.63 -6.07 -9.29
C LEU A 182 12.21 -5.68 -8.84
N HIS A 183 11.93 -5.69 -7.55
CA HIS A 183 10.63 -5.26 -7.03
C HIS A 183 10.47 -3.74 -7.11
N SER A 184 11.54 -3.00 -6.82
CA SER A 184 11.56 -1.54 -6.98
C SER A 184 11.40 -1.11 -8.44
N ALA A 185 12.08 -1.80 -9.35
CA ALA A 185 12.01 -1.58 -10.79
C ALA A 185 10.60 -1.84 -11.34
N ALA A 186 9.98 -2.97 -10.95
CA ALA A 186 8.59 -3.27 -11.32
C ALA A 186 7.60 -2.25 -10.75
N ALA A 187 7.85 -1.74 -9.53
CA ALA A 187 7.02 -0.71 -8.92
C ALA A 187 7.13 0.64 -9.63
N LEU A 188 8.35 1.06 -10.00
CA LEU A 188 8.58 2.26 -10.79
C LEU A 188 7.89 2.18 -12.15
N LEU A 189 8.01 1.06 -12.86
CA LEU A 189 7.34 0.82 -14.14
C LEU A 189 5.81 0.93 -13.99
N ARG A 190 5.23 0.30 -12.97
CA ARG A 190 3.78 0.39 -12.75
C ARG A 190 3.34 1.82 -12.40
N LEU A 191 4.09 2.53 -11.56
CA LEU A 191 3.79 3.92 -11.18
C LEU A 191 3.93 4.89 -12.36
N SER A 192 4.89 4.65 -13.27
CA SER A 192 5.12 5.49 -14.43
C SER A 192 3.97 5.38 -15.45
N GLU A 193 3.37 4.20 -15.57
CA GLU A 193 2.20 3.93 -16.43
C GLU A 193 0.86 4.42 -15.84
N MET A 194 0.79 4.68 -14.54
CA MET A 194 -0.44 5.16 -13.89
C MET A 194 -0.82 6.58 -14.34
N HIS A 195 -2.12 6.88 -14.29
CA HIS A 195 -2.63 8.24 -14.44
C HIS A 195 -1.95 9.16 -13.41
N TYR A 196 -1.51 10.34 -13.84
CA TYR A 196 -0.80 11.24 -12.97
C TYR A 196 -1.67 11.74 -11.82
N ARG A 197 -1.08 11.73 -10.61
CA ARG A 197 -1.57 12.44 -9.44
C ARG A 197 -0.35 12.92 -8.66
N GLY A 198 -0.43 14.04 -7.95
CA GLY A 198 0.67 14.55 -7.12
C GLY A 198 1.36 13.49 -6.22
N PRO A 199 0.61 12.62 -5.52
CA PRO A 199 1.16 11.48 -4.78
C PRO A 199 2.10 10.56 -5.55
N THR A 200 1.83 10.32 -6.84
CA THR A 200 2.63 9.41 -7.68
C THR A 200 4.06 9.93 -7.81
N SER A 201 4.27 11.24 -7.91
CA SER A 201 5.61 11.85 -7.93
C SER A 201 6.38 11.61 -6.64
N LEU A 202 5.72 11.60 -5.48
CA LEU A 202 6.38 11.30 -4.21
C LEU A 202 6.88 9.85 -4.16
N PHE A 203 6.08 8.90 -4.65
CA PHE A 203 6.48 7.49 -4.70
C PHE A 203 7.62 7.26 -5.69
N ILE A 204 7.51 7.82 -6.91
CA ILE A 204 8.57 7.72 -7.92
C ILE A 204 9.87 8.31 -7.37
N ARG A 205 9.84 9.56 -6.88
CA ARG A 205 11.02 10.21 -6.28
C ARG A 205 11.66 9.36 -5.19
N THR A 206 10.87 8.87 -4.23
CA THR A 206 11.40 8.05 -3.13
C THR A 206 12.04 6.75 -3.60
N LEU A 207 11.49 6.10 -4.63
CA LEU A 207 12.08 4.87 -5.19
C LEU A 207 13.34 5.17 -6.01
N LEU A 208 13.41 6.30 -6.73
CA LEU A 208 14.62 6.73 -7.43
C LEU A 208 15.75 7.11 -6.46
N ASP A 209 15.42 7.71 -5.31
CA ASP A 209 16.39 8.03 -4.26
C ASP A 209 17.05 6.80 -3.62
N LYS A 210 16.54 5.59 -3.89
CA LYS A 210 17.22 4.33 -3.52
C LYS A 210 18.45 4.04 -4.37
N LYS A 211 18.64 4.73 -5.50
CA LYS A 211 19.83 4.65 -6.37
C LYS A 211 20.14 3.23 -6.85
N TYR A 212 19.11 2.44 -7.13
CA TYR A 212 19.31 1.12 -7.70
C TYR A 212 19.67 1.21 -9.18
N ALA A 213 20.47 0.26 -9.66
CA ALA A 213 20.68 0.04 -11.09
C ALA A 213 19.36 -0.45 -11.72
N LEU A 214 18.73 0.37 -12.56
CA LEU A 214 17.44 0.05 -13.18
C LEU A 214 17.65 -0.62 -14.55
N PRO A 215 16.83 -1.62 -14.90
CA PRO A 215 16.78 -2.11 -16.28
C PRO A 215 16.39 -0.97 -17.24
N TYR A 216 17.00 -0.93 -18.43
CA TYR A 216 16.74 0.13 -19.40
C TYR A 216 15.27 0.29 -19.77
N LYS A 217 14.51 -0.80 -19.86
CA LYS A 217 13.05 -0.75 -20.05
C LYS A 217 12.33 0.13 -19.02
N VAL A 218 12.79 0.14 -17.76
CA VAL A 218 12.21 0.96 -16.69
C VAL A 218 12.65 2.41 -16.83
N VAL A 219 13.91 2.65 -17.21
CA VAL A 219 14.41 4.00 -17.52
C VAL A 219 13.59 4.60 -18.68
N ASP A 220 13.40 3.85 -19.77
CA ASP A 220 12.61 4.27 -20.92
C ASP A 220 11.16 4.59 -20.52
N ALA A 221 10.53 3.74 -19.70
CA ALA A 221 9.18 3.99 -19.20
C ALA A 221 9.08 5.26 -18.34
N LEU A 222 10.12 5.58 -17.56
CA LEU A 222 10.19 6.84 -16.81
C LEU A 222 10.37 8.04 -17.74
N VAL A 223 11.21 7.92 -18.79
CA VAL A 223 11.32 8.95 -19.83
C VAL A 223 9.96 9.21 -20.46
N PHE A 224 9.26 8.17 -20.92
CA PHE A 224 7.91 8.32 -21.49
C PHE A 224 6.91 8.93 -20.49
N HIS A 225 7.00 8.57 -19.21
CA HIS A 225 6.19 9.18 -18.16
C HIS A 225 6.40 10.69 -18.04
N PHE A 226 7.63 11.18 -18.17
CA PHE A 226 7.89 12.62 -18.13
C PHE A 226 7.49 13.30 -19.46
N LEU A 227 7.83 12.69 -20.60
CA LEU A 227 7.54 13.25 -21.93
C LEU A 227 6.04 13.40 -22.23
N ARG A 228 5.15 12.63 -21.57
CA ARG A 228 3.70 12.81 -21.73
C ARG A 228 3.18 14.20 -21.33
N PHE A 229 3.97 14.97 -20.59
CA PHE A 229 3.65 16.35 -20.18
C PHE A 229 4.28 17.40 -21.09
N SER A 230 4.78 16.99 -22.27
CA SER A 230 5.14 17.89 -23.36
C SER A 230 3.90 18.57 -23.97
N ASP A 231 2.73 17.94 -23.84
CA ASP A 231 1.45 18.59 -24.09
C ASP A 231 1.08 19.46 -22.87
N PRO A 232 0.99 20.80 -23.01
CA PRO A 232 0.60 21.70 -21.93
C PRO A 232 -0.76 21.34 -21.31
N GLU A 233 -1.68 20.76 -22.09
CA GLU A 233 -3.03 20.41 -21.60
C GLU A 233 -3.03 19.30 -20.54
N MET A 234 -1.94 18.55 -20.43
CA MET A 234 -1.72 17.50 -19.44
C MET A 234 -1.22 18.03 -18.09
N GLY A 235 -0.96 19.34 -17.98
CA GLY A 235 -0.67 19.99 -16.71
C GLY A 235 -1.84 19.90 -15.72
N VAL A 236 -1.50 19.89 -14.44
CA VAL A 236 -2.43 19.55 -13.35
C VAL A 236 -2.74 20.76 -12.47
N GLU A 237 -1.82 21.71 -12.41
CA GLU A 237 -1.99 23.00 -11.75
C GLU A 237 -2.23 24.08 -12.80
N LYS A 238 -2.88 25.18 -12.42
CA LYS A 238 -3.01 26.37 -13.26
C LYS A 238 -2.11 27.48 -12.71
N ASN A 239 -1.47 28.20 -13.62
CA ASN A 239 -0.72 29.42 -13.31
C ASN A 239 -1.67 30.60 -13.15
N ASP A 240 -1.11 31.73 -12.71
CA ASP A 240 -1.83 33.01 -12.62
C ASP A 240 -2.39 33.43 -13.99
N ASP A 241 -1.68 33.07 -15.07
CA ASP A 241 -2.08 33.29 -16.47
C ASP A 241 -3.12 32.27 -17.00
N GLY A 242 -3.56 31.32 -16.16
CA GLY A 242 -4.53 30.29 -16.51
C GLY A 242 -3.96 29.10 -17.29
N GLU A 243 -2.68 29.15 -17.69
CA GLU A 243 -1.96 28.05 -18.33
C GLU A 243 -1.79 26.86 -17.39
N LYS A 244 -1.90 25.64 -17.93
CA LYS A 244 -1.70 24.42 -17.16
C LYS A 244 -0.20 24.09 -17.03
N ARG A 245 0.25 23.76 -15.82
CA ARG A 245 1.63 23.33 -15.52
C ARG A 245 1.70 22.11 -14.63
N MET A 246 2.89 21.54 -14.53
CA MET A 246 3.19 20.49 -13.57
C MET A 246 3.54 21.04 -12.18
N PRO A 247 3.15 20.33 -11.10
CA PRO A 247 3.44 20.74 -9.73
C PRO A 247 4.93 20.61 -9.39
N VAL A 248 5.38 21.35 -8.37
CA VAL A 248 6.77 21.30 -7.86
C VAL A 248 7.23 19.85 -7.56
N LEU A 249 6.34 19.02 -7.02
CA LEU A 249 6.64 17.60 -6.72
C LEU A 249 7.04 16.80 -7.98
N TRP A 250 6.46 17.13 -9.13
CA TRP A 250 6.82 16.52 -10.41
C TRP A 250 8.24 16.92 -10.82
N HIS A 251 8.55 18.22 -10.77
CA HIS A 251 9.89 18.72 -11.09
C HIS A 251 10.96 18.14 -10.15
N GLN A 252 10.66 18.00 -8.86
CA GLN A 252 11.56 17.34 -7.91
C GLN A 252 11.78 15.86 -8.25
N SER A 253 10.73 15.14 -8.63
CA SER A 253 10.86 13.75 -9.08
C SER A 253 11.68 13.63 -10.37
N PHE A 254 11.51 14.58 -11.29
CA PHE A 254 12.24 14.62 -12.55
C PHE A 254 13.72 14.97 -12.35
N LEU A 255 14.03 15.91 -11.47
CA LEU A 255 15.41 16.23 -11.09
C LEU A 255 16.13 15.02 -10.50
N VAL A 256 15.51 14.29 -9.57
CA VAL A 256 16.11 13.08 -8.99
C VAL A 256 16.35 12.03 -10.08
N PHE A 257 15.43 11.87 -11.04
CA PHE A 257 15.64 10.98 -12.18
C PHE A 257 16.88 11.37 -12.98
N CYS A 258 17.01 12.63 -13.39
CA CYS A 258 18.16 13.10 -14.18
C CYS A 258 19.48 13.00 -13.40
N GLN A 259 19.49 13.37 -12.11
CA GLN A 259 20.69 13.26 -11.26
C GLN A 259 21.23 11.83 -11.16
N ARG A 260 20.34 10.83 -11.18
CA ARG A 260 20.71 9.43 -10.96
C ARG A 260 20.94 8.66 -12.26
N TYR A 261 20.15 8.94 -13.28
CA TYR A 261 20.06 8.10 -14.48
C TYR A 261 20.49 8.83 -15.76
N LYS A 262 21.10 10.03 -15.69
CA LYS A 262 21.59 10.76 -16.87
C LYS A 262 22.53 9.97 -17.78
N GLN A 263 23.27 9.01 -17.22
CA GLN A 263 24.19 8.13 -17.97
C GLN A 263 23.49 6.97 -18.67
N ASP A 264 22.27 6.62 -18.24
CA ASP A 264 21.50 5.52 -18.80
C ASP A 264 20.57 5.96 -19.94
N LEU A 265 20.52 7.27 -20.22
CA LEU A 265 19.69 7.88 -21.27
C LEU A 265 20.42 7.91 -22.60
N THR A 266 19.69 7.66 -23.69
CA THR A 266 20.17 7.88 -25.06
C THR A 266 20.22 9.38 -25.42
N PRO A 267 21.00 9.79 -26.44
CA PRO A 267 21.04 11.19 -26.89
C PRO A 267 19.66 11.74 -27.25
N ASP A 268 18.84 10.96 -27.97
CA ASP A 268 17.48 11.37 -28.38
C ASP A 268 16.56 11.58 -27.17
N GLN A 269 16.65 10.71 -26.16
CA GLN A 269 15.90 10.88 -24.91
C GLN A 269 16.32 12.14 -24.17
N LYS A 270 17.62 12.46 -24.12
CA LYS A 270 18.10 13.70 -23.49
C LYS A 270 17.62 14.94 -24.23
N ALA A 271 17.69 14.94 -25.56
CA ALA A 271 17.19 16.04 -26.38
C ALA A 271 15.69 16.29 -26.13
N ALA A 272 14.87 15.23 -26.16
CA ALA A 272 13.44 15.32 -25.89
C ALA A 272 13.14 15.83 -24.46
N LEU A 273 13.92 15.40 -23.46
CA LEU A 273 13.79 15.88 -22.07
C LEU A 273 14.23 17.34 -21.90
N LEU A 274 15.21 17.81 -22.69
CA LEU A 274 15.61 19.22 -22.71
C LEU A 274 14.53 20.11 -23.36
N ASP A 275 13.85 19.61 -24.37
CA ASP A 275 12.70 20.29 -24.98
C ASP A 275 11.50 20.34 -24.02
N LEU A 276 11.28 19.29 -23.23
CA LEU A 276 10.26 19.27 -22.19
C LEU A 276 10.43 20.42 -21.18
N LEU A 277 11.66 20.80 -20.83
CA LEU A 277 11.94 21.93 -19.91
C LEU A 277 11.54 23.29 -20.50
N ARG A 278 11.37 23.41 -21.82
CA ARG A 278 10.88 24.62 -22.47
C ARG A 278 9.37 24.77 -22.31
N VAL A 279 8.66 23.65 -22.25
CA VAL A 279 7.21 23.59 -22.02
C VAL A 279 6.90 23.69 -20.54
N GLN A 280 7.41 22.75 -19.74
CA GLN A 280 7.18 22.69 -18.30
C GLN A 280 8.29 23.45 -17.57
N LYS A 281 8.11 24.78 -17.49
CA LYS A 281 9.08 25.70 -16.89
C LYS A 281 9.00 25.71 -15.37
N HIS A 282 10.16 25.72 -14.71
CA HIS A 282 10.29 25.93 -13.27
C HIS A 282 11.57 26.71 -12.98
N ASP A 283 11.45 27.88 -12.32
CA ASP A 283 12.54 28.87 -12.25
C ASP A 283 13.79 28.37 -11.52
N SER A 284 13.62 27.68 -10.38
CA SER A 284 14.76 27.16 -9.61
C SER A 284 15.23 25.77 -10.03
N ILE A 285 14.30 24.82 -10.22
CA ILE A 285 14.62 23.41 -10.50
C ILE A 285 14.99 23.16 -11.97
N GLY A 286 14.37 23.89 -12.92
CA GLY A 286 14.60 23.72 -14.35
C GLY A 286 16.07 23.86 -14.77
N PRO A 287 16.79 24.90 -14.30
CA PRO A 287 18.23 25.07 -14.56
C PRO A 287 19.08 23.89 -14.05
N ASP A 288 18.76 23.34 -12.87
CA ASP A 288 19.47 22.18 -12.33
C ASP A 288 19.24 20.94 -13.21
N ILE A 289 18.00 20.68 -13.65
CA ILE A 289 17.70 19.55 -14.54
C ILE A 289 18.46 19.70 -15.86
N ARG A 290 18.48 20.90 -16.45
CA ARG A 290 19.23 21.20 -17.68
C ARG A 290 20.72 20.89 -17.48
N ARG A 291 21.33 21.35 -16.39
CA ARG A 291 22.73 21.07 -16.05
C ARG A 291 23.00 19.57 -15.96
N GLU A 292 22.14 18.81 -15.28
CA GLU A 292 22.31 17.36 -15.17
C GLU A 292 22.23 16.66 -16.54
N LEU A 293 21.30 17.06 -17.41
CA LEU A 293 21.15 16.46 -18.74
C LEU A 293 22.31 16.77 -19.68
N THR A 294 22.87 17.99 -19.62
CA THR A 294 24.00 18.41 -20.48
C THR A 294 25.35 17.85 -20.00
N THR A 295 25.52 17.63 -18.70
CA THR A 295 26.80 17.14 -18.12
C THR A 295 26.94 15.62 -18.14
N GLY A 296 25.86 14.86 -18.33
CA GLY A 296 25.94 13.41 -18.41
C GLY A 296 26.34 12.96 -19.81
N HIS A 297 27.28 12.02 -19.93
CA HIS A 297 27.51 11.24 -21.16
C HIS A 297 26.29 10.34 -21.42
N ALA A 298 25.90 10.15 -22.68
CA ALA A 298 24.75 9.33 -23.03
C ALA A 298 25.12 7.85 -23.22
N ARG A 299 24.15 6.97 -22.99
CA ARG A 299 24.28 5.56 -23.28
C ARG A 299 24.46 5.38 -24.79
N GLY A 300 25.58 4.79 -25.19
CA GLY A 300 25.89 4.51 -26.59
C GLY A 300 26.64 5.63 -27.32
N GLU A 301 27.02 6.70 -26.62
CA GLU A 301 28.07 7.59 -27.13
C GLU A 301 29.41 6.84 -27.08
N MET A 302 30.15 6.83 -28.18
CA MET A 302 31.52 6.30 -28.20
C MET A 302 32.35 7.19 -27.28
N LEU A 303 33.07 6.59 -26.32
CA LEU A 303 34.10 7.31 -25.58
C LEU A 303 35.19 7.64 -26.59
N ASP A 304 35.60 8.90 -26.67
CA ASP A 304 36.81 9.26 -27.41
C ASP A 304 37.96 8.42 -26.84
N GLU A 305 38.67 7.69 -27.72
CA GLU A 305 39.86 6.95 -27.30
C GLU A 305 40.84 7.94 -26.65
N PRO A 306 41.45 7.59 -25.51
CA PRO A 306 42.49 8.44 -24.94
C PRO A 306 43.57 8.62 -26.01
N ILE A 307 43.82 9.86 -26.38
CA ILE A 307 44.94 10.22 -27.25
C ILE A 307 46.19 9.92 -26.42
N ASP A 308 46.89 8.84 -26.75
CA ASP A 308 48.21 8.56 -26.19
C ASP A 308 49.17 9.66 -26.65
N GLU A 309 49.36 10.70 -25.82
CA GLU A 309 50.28 11.82 -26.09
C GLU A 309 51.77 11.42 -26.02
N ASP A 310 52.09 10.13 -25.83
CA ASP A 310 53.45 9.64 -25.59
C ASP A 310 54.20 9.13 -26.85
N MET A 311 53.69 9.37 -28.07
CA MET A 311 54.31 8.85 -29.30
C MET A 311 55.08 9.86 -30.18
N ASP A 312 55.11 11.15 -29.84
CA ASP A 312 55.79 12.17 -30.66
C ASP A 312 57.23 12.52 -30.21
N ASP A 313 57.68 12.10 -29.02
CA ASP A 313 59.03 12.41 -28.51
C ASP A 313 60.14 11.41 -28.91
N ALA A 314 59.82 10.40 -29.75
CA ALA A 314 60.78 9.34 -30.13
C ALA A 314 61.46 9.54 -31.51
N ILE A 315 61.28 10.67 -32.21
CA ILE A 315 61.91 10.94 -33.51
C ILE A 315 62.81 12.19 -33.49
N SER A 316 63.51 12.41 -32.38
CA SER A 316 64.59 13.40 -32.33
C SER A 316 65.79 12.91 -31.51
N LEU A 317 66.50 11.90 -32.04
CA LEU A 317 67.89 11.58 -31.69
C LEU A 317 68.66 11.17 -32.95
#